data_AF-A0A151RTV8-F1
#
_entry.id   AF-A0A151RTV8-F1
#
_cell.length_a   1.000
_cell.length_b   1.000
_cell.length_c   1.000
_cell.angle_alpha   90.00
_cell.angle_beta   90.00
_cell.angle_gamma   90.00
#
_symmetry.space_group_name_H-M   'P 1'
#
loop_
_entity.id
_entity.type
_entity.pdbx_description
1 polymer ?
#
loop_
_entity_poly.entity_id
_entity_poly.type
_entity_poly.pdbx_seq_one_letter_code
_entity_poly.pdbx_strand_id
1 'polypeptide(L)'
;VVSCRHSYQIWDLVFQHFQSLTKINATQLCLELRTIKKGTRSCSDYLLRINTIVETLALIGSPVLTREHAECILGGLPPEYDSNFYSHCFCQS
;
A
#
# COMPACT_ATOMS: atom_id res chain seq x y z
N VAL A 1 -30.74 15.38 17.72
CA VAL A 1 -31.17 14.04 18.23
C VAL A 1 -31.34 13.13 17.03
N VAL A 2 -30.47 12.13 16.88
CA VAL A 2 -30.63 11.11 15.83
C VAL A 2 -31.72 10.15 16.31
N SER A 3 -32.88 10.16 15.65
CA SER A 3 -34.00 9.29 15.98
C SER A 3 -33.83 7.93 15.30
N CYS A 4 -32.97 7.07 15.85
CA CYS A 4 -32.90 5.67 15.42
C CYS A 4 -33.98 4.89 16.18
N ARG A 5 -35.01 4.44 15.47
CA ARG A 5 -36.16 3.70 16.05
C ARG A 5 -35.85 2.23 16.30
N HIS A 6 -34.80 1.68 15.70
CA HIS A 6 -34.43 0.29 15.83
C HIS A 6 -32.91 0.11 16.00
N SER A 7 -32.51 -0.86 16.83
CA SER A 7 -31.10 -1.16 17.14
C SER A 7 -30.25 -1.49 15.92
N TYR A 8 -30.83 -2.08 14.87
CA TYR A 8 -30.11 -2.40 13.64
C TYR A 8 -29.64 -1.14 12.88
N GLN A 9 -30.32 -0.01 13.01
CA GLN A 9 -29.93 1.24 12.32
C GLN A 9 -28.65 1.83 12.93
N ILE A 10 -28.48 1.68 14.24
CA ILE A 10 -27.25 2.06 14.93
C ILE A 10 -26.11 1.14 14.48
N TRP A 11 -26.35 -0.17 14.42
CA TRP A 11 -25.36 -1.13 13.92
C TRP A 11 -24.98 -0.87 12.46
N ASP A 12 -25.94 -0.55 11.60
CA ASP A 12 -25.69 -0.22 10.19
C ASP A 12 -24.85 1.07 10.07
N LEU A 13 -25.15 2.10 10.85
CA LEU A 13 -24.36 3.33 10.89
C LEU A 13 -22.92 3.08 11.35
N VAL A 14 -22.74 2.28 12.40
CA VAL A 14 -21.40 1.87 12.86
C VAL A 14 -20.68 1.10 11.76
N PHE A 15 -21.34 0.13 11.14
CA PHE A 15 -20.76 -0.68 10.08
C PHE A 15 -20.35 0.15 8.86
N GLN A 16 -21.21 1.08 8.42
CA GLN A 16 -20.90 2.03 7.34
C GLN A 16 -19.72 2.94 7.70
N HIS A 17 -19.66 3.42 8.94
CA HIS A 17 -18.56 4.26 9.41
C HIS A 17 -17.23 3.50 9.37
N PHE A 18 -17.18 2.27 9.89
CA PHE A 18 -15.98 1.44 9.86
C PHE A 18 -15.60 1.02 8.44
N GLN A 19 -16.56 0.69 7.57
CA GLN A 19 -16.27 0.43 6.16
C GLN A 19 -15.64 1.63 5.47
N SER A 20 -16.18 2.83 5.70
CA SER A 20 -15.62 4.07 5.16
C SER A 20 -14.19 4.30 5.67
N LEU A 21 -13.98 4.13 6.97
CA LEU A 21 -12.67 4.25 7.60
C LEU A 21 -11.67 3.24 7.02
N THR A 22 -12.07 1.97 6.86
CA THR A 22 -11.24 0.93 6.25
C THR A 22 -10.86 1.28 4.81
N LYS A 23 -11.78 1.82 4.01
CA LYS A 23 -11.51 2.26 2.63
C LYS A 23 -10.52 3.43 2.58
N ILE A 24 -10.67 4.41 3.47
CA ILE A 24 -9.74 5.56 3.59
C ILE A 24 -8.35 5.04 3.97
N ASN A 25 -8.26 4.16 4.96
CA ASN A 25 -7.00 3.56 5.39
C ASN A 25 -6.33 2.77 4.26
N ALA A 26 -7.08 1.95 3.51
CA ALA A 26 -6.56 1.24 2.35
C ALA A 26 -6.00 2.19 1.29
N THR A 27 -6.74 3.27 0.99
CA THR A 27 -6.29 4.28 0.02
C THR A 27 -5.00 4.96 0.48
N GLN A 28 -4.91 5.30 1.76
CA GLN A 28 -3.72 5.95 2.33
C GLN A 28 -2.50 5.02 2.35
N LEU A 29 -2.68 3.75 2.68
CA LEU A 29 -1.63 2.74 2.62
C LEU A 29 -1.13 2.52 1.18
N CYS A 30 -2.03 2.50 0.19
CA CYS A 30 -1.64 2.45 -1.22
C CYS A 30 -0.86 3.69 -1.67
N LEU A 31 -1.19 4.87 -1.16
CA LEU A 31 -0.43 6.10 -1.42
C LEU A 31 0.96 6.04 -0.76
N GLU A 32 1.05 5.55 0.47
CA GLU A 32 2.33 5.34 1.15
C GLU A 32 3.20 4.37 0.36
N LEU A 33 2.63 3.24 -0.08
CA LEU A 33 3.33 2.24 -0.88
C LEU A 33 3.90 2.83 -2.18
N ARG A 34 3.12 3.67 -2.89
CA ARG A 34 3.55 4.31 -4.15
C ARG A 34 4.60 5.41 -3.96
N THR A 35 4.69 5.99 -2.77
CA THR A 35 5.59 7.12 -2.48
C THR A 35 6.81 6.70 -1.68
N ILE A 36 6.87 5.45 -1.23
CA ILE A 36 7.97 4.93 -0.42
C ILE A 36 9.25 4.87 -1.26
N LYS A 37 10.28 5.56 -0.77
CA LYS A 37 11.62 5.53 -1.35
C LYS A 37 12.58 4.91 -0.34
N LYS A 38 13.57 4.15 -0.81
CA LYS A 38 14.64 3.62 0.04
C LYS A 38 15.37 4.76 0.76
N GLY A 39 15.74 5.82 0.02
CA GLY A 39 16.51 6.94 0.56
C GLY A 39 17.81 6.47 1.22
N THR A 40 18.08 6.94 2.44
CA THR A 40 19.25 6.56 3.25
C THR A 40 19.02 5.29 4.10
N ARG A 41 17.84 4.67 4.02
CA ARG A 41 17.52 3.46 4.79
C ARG A 41 18.28 2.24 4.23
N SER A 42 18.52 1.26 5.09
CA SER A 42 19.02 -0.04 4.62
C SER A 42 17.98 -0.70 3.70
N CYS A 43 18.43 -1.54 2.76
CA CYS A 43 17.51 -2.29 1.89
C CYS A 43 16.55 -3.17 2.71
N SER A 44 17.04 -3.75 3.82
CA SER A 44 16.23 -4.58 4.72
C SER A 44 15.10 -3.78 5.37
N ASP A 45 15.37 -2.59 5.89
CA ASP A 45 14.35 -1.74 6.52
C ASP A 45 13.31 -1.23 5.51
N TYR A 46 13.76 -0.94 4.29
CA TYR A 46 12.90 -0.54 3.19
C TYR A 46 11.92 -1.68 2.81
N LEU A 47 12.44 -2.88 2.59
CA LEU A 47 11.62 -4.05 2.25
C LEU A 47 10.69 -4.46 3.39
N LEU A 48 11.15 -4.38 4.65
CA LEU A 48 10.33 -4.66 5.81
C LEU A 48 9.12 -3.71 5.88
N ARG A 49 9.34 -2.40 5.66
CA ARG A 49 8.25 -1.41 5.67
C ARG A 49 7.23 -1.69 4.56
N ILE A 50 7.69 -2.05 3.37
CA ILE A 50 6.80 -2.42 2.25
C ILE A 50 5.96 -3.65 2.61
N ASN A 51 6.59 -4.71 3.12
CA ASN A 51 5.88 -5.91 3.55
C ASN A 51 4.81 -5.60 4.60
N THR A 52 5.13 -4.78 5.62
CA THR A 52 4.15 -4.39 6.63
C THR A 52 2.93 -3.67 6.03
N ILE A 53 3.14 -2.81 5.03
CA ILE A 53 2.03 -2.10 4.35
C ILE A 53 1.17 -3.08 3.57
N VAL A 54 1.79 -4.02 2.85
CA VAL A 54 1.10 -5.06 2.05
C VAL A 54 0.32 -6.03 2.93
N GLU A 55 0.91 -6.48 4.04
CA GLU A 55 0.24 -7.33 5.03
C GLU A 55 -0.96 -6.60 5.64
N THR A 56 -0.82 -5.32 5.97
CA THR A 56 -1.92 -4.51 6.51
C THR A 56 -3.04 -4.37 5.49
N LEU A 57 -2.71 -4.15 4.22
CA LEU A 57 -3.67 -4.08 3.10
C LEU A 57 -4.41 -5.42 2.91
N ALA A 58 -3.71 -6.55 3.04
CA ALA A 58 -4.32 -7.88 3.00
C ALA A 58 -5.28 -8.12 4.19
N LEU A 59 -4.88 -7.73 5.41
CA LEU A 59 -5.70 -7.88 6.62
C LEU A 59 -7.01 -7.10 6.56
N ILE A 60 -7.02 -5.93 5.92
CA ILE A 60 -8.23 -5.11 5.75
C ILE A 60 -9.05 -5.48 4.51
N GLY A 61 -8.72 -6.58 3.83
CA GLY A 61 -9.47 -7.10 2.69
C GLY A 61 -9.21 -6.38 1.36
N SER A 62 -8.11 -5.64 1.26
CA SER A 62 -7.69 -4.91 0.06
C SER A 62 -6.28 -5.34 -0.38
N PRO A 63 -6.07 -6.62 -0.75
CA PRO A 63 -4.75 -7.12 -1.11
C PRO A 63 -4.18 -6.40 -2.35
N VAL A 64 -2.88 -6.12 -2.33
CA VAL A 64 -2.16 -5.54 -3.48
C VAL A 64 -1.84 -6.64 -4.48
N LEU A 65 -2.02 -6.37 -5.78
CA LEU A 65 -1.63 -7.29 -6.84
C LEU A 65 -0.11 -7.47 -6.86
N THR A 66 0.37 -8.70 -7.05
CA THR A 66 1.81 -9.02 -7.06
C THR A 66 2.62 -8.15 -8.03
N ARG A 67 2.03 -7.80 -9.18
CA ARG A 67 2.63 -6.90 -10.18
C ARG A 67 2.78 -5.48 -9.65
N GLU A 68 1.72 -4.91 -9.06
CA GLU A 68 1.75 -3.55 -8.50
C GLU A 68 2.73 -3.47 -7.32
N HIS A 69 2.82 -4.55 -6.54
CA HIS A 69 3.78 -4.67 -5.46
C HIS A 69 5.23 -4.60 -5.97
N ALA A 70 5.55 -5.35 -7.04
CA ALA A 70 6.88 -5.31 -7.66
C ALA A 70 7.19 -3.94 -8.27
N GLU A 71 6.23 -3.31 -8.95
CA GLU A 71 6.39 -1.97 -9.53
C GLU A 71 6.65 -0.91 -8.43
N CYS A 72 6.00 -1.01 -7.27
CA CYS A 72 6.25 -0.10 -6.14
C CYS A 72 7.64 -0.29 -5.52
N ILE A 73 8.11 -1.54 -5.37
CA ILE A 73 9.46 -1.83 -4.87
C ILE A 73 10.50 -1.25 -5.85
N LEU A 74 10.34 -1.50 -7.14
CA LEU A 74 11.30 -1.05 -8.17
C LEU A 74 11.29 0.47 -8.30
N GLY A 75 10.12 1.11 -8.28
CA GLY A 75 10.00 2.57 -8.40
C GLY A 75 10.51 3.36 -7.19
N GLY A 76 10.70 2.71 -6.03
CA GLY A 76 11.24 3.35 -4.82
C GLY A 76 12.74 3.18 -4.62
N LEU A 77 13.42 2.46 -5.51
CA LEU A 77 14.88 2.32 -5.48
C LEU A 77 15.56 3.60 -6.00
N PRO A 78 16.75 3.95 -5.47
CA PRO A 78 17.51 5.08 -6.00
C PRO A 78 18.13 4.73 -7.37
N PRO A 79 18.40 5.73 -8.23
CA PRO A 79 18.80 5.53 -9.63
C PRO A 79 20.15 4.81 -9.79
N GLU A 80 20.96 4.77 -8.75
CA GLU A 80 22.18 3.96 -8.62
C GLU A 80 21.90 2.44 -8.74
N TYR A 81 20.68 1.99 -8.45
CA TYR A 81 20.22 0.62 -8.69
C TYR A 81 19.57 0.45 -10.08
N ASP A 82 18.98 1.51 -10.64
CA ASP A 82 18.42 1.51 -12.01
C ASP A 82 19.52 1.43 -13.08
N SER A 83 20.66 2.08 -12.85
CA SER A 83 21.75 2.20 -13.83
C SER A 83 22.31 0.84 -14.28
N ASN A 84 22.22 -0.19 -13.43
CA ASN A 84 22.63 -1.55 -13.77
C ASN A 84 21.58 -2.35 -14.57
N PHE A 85 20.31 -1.95 -14.55
CA PHE A 85 19.23 -2.64 -15.26
C PHE A 85 19.08 -2.14 -16.70
N TYR A 86 19.18 -0.82 -16.94
CA TYR A 86 19.04 -0.25 -18.28
C TYR A 86 20.26 -0.55 -19.19
N SER A 87 21.46 -0.63 -18.63
CA SER A 87 22.69 -0.97 -19.37
C SER A 87 22.67 -2.40 -19.92
N HIS A 88 22.14 -3.36 -19.15
CA HIS A 88 22.06 -4.76 -19.58
C HIS A 88 20.98 -5.00 -20.64
N CYS A 89 19.83 -4.35 -20.53
CA CYS A 89 18.75 -4.49 -21.52
C CYS A 89 19.04 -3.77 -22.85
N PHE A 90 19.77 -2.65 -22.86
CA PHE A 90 20.08 -1.93 -24.10
C PHE A 90 21.21 -2.58 -24.94
N CYS A 91 22.02 -3.45 -24.34
CA CYS A 91 23.03 -4.23 -25.07
C CYS A 91 22.50 -5.54 -25.70
N GLN A 92 21.20 -5.85 -25.54
CA GLN A 92 20.62 -7.11 -25.99
C GLN A 92 19.48 -6.94 -27.02
N SER A 93 19.31 -5.74 -27.59
CA SER A 93 18.42 -5.46 -28.74
C SER A 93 19.20 -5.12 -29.99
#